data_AF-A0A6P6Q6V9-F1
#
_entry.id   AF-A0A6P6Q6V9-F1
#
_cell.length_a   1.000
_cell.length_b   1.000
_cell.length_c   1.000
_cell.angle_alpha   90.00
_cell.angle_beta   90.00
_cell.angle_gamma   90.00
#
_symmetry.space_group_name_H-M   'P 1'
#
loop_
_entity.id
_entity.type
_entity.pdbx_description
1 polymer ?
#
loop_
_entity_poly.entity_id
_entity_poly.type
_entity_poly.pdbx_seq_one_letter_code
_entity_poly.pdbx_strand_id
1 'polypeptide(L)'
;MEPGSSHQIIASIPEEGAVFDPPALFDSFEEVELHPLDRQRTIKISSKRSRDGENTRVRMKNVVGVIARYMAALQEFRRSVSMKVAFDRVGVDRNTISRTAAIAELSLAAPEVFHALPPWDEKEETLAHYAVRCRQAMDNSIKAKIKSMKAKGELLPIVSK
;
A
#
# COMPACT_ATOMS: atom_id res chain seq x y z
N MET A 1 1.06 -51.77 2.76
CA MET A 1 1.27 -53.21 3.01
C MET A 1 2.48 -53.56 2.17
N GLU A 2 3.60 -53.83 2.84
CA GLU A 2 4.92 -53.97 2.21
C GLU A 2 4.98 -55.25 1.35
N PRO A 3 5.84 -55.26 0.30
CA PRO A 3 7.21 -55.76 0.47
C PRO A 3 8.29 -54.89 -0.22
N GLY A 4 9.59 -55.02 0.04
CA GLY A 4 10.33 -55.86 1.00
C GLY A 4 11.50 -56.65 0.37
N SER A 5 12.70 -56.62 0.98
CA SER A 5 13.96 -57.33 0.58
C SER A 5 14.71 -56.72 -0.62
N SER A 6 16.06 -56.66 -0.76
CA SER A 6 17.27 -57.02 0.05
C SER A 6 18.43 -56.07 -0.36
N HIS A 7 19.45 -55.69 0.45
CA HIS A 7 20.58 -56.44 1.07
C HIS A 7 21.60 -57.05 0.07
N GLN A 8 22.94 -57.00 0.23
CA GLN A 8 23.83 -56.34 1.23
C GLN A 8 24.76 -55.28 0.55
N ILE A 9 26.10 -55.10 0.69
CA ILE A 9 27.25 -55.74 1.40
C ILE A 9 28.28 -54.66 1.90
N ILE A 10 29.50 -55.02 2.31
CA ILE A 10 30.49 -54.19 3.06
C ILE A 10 31.94 -54.38 2.56
N ALA A 11 32.75 -53.31 2.47
CA ALA A 11 34.23 -53.23 2.68
C ALA A 11 34.77 -51.81 2.32
N SER A 12 35.95 -51.30 2.71
CA SER A 12 36.82 -51.39 3.92
C SER A 12 37.93 -50.32 3.82
N ILE A 13 38.55 -49.88 4.94
CA ILE A 13 39.63 -48.85 5.00
C ILE A 13 41.01 -49.48 5.32
N PRO A 14 42.14 -48.90 4.89
CA PRO A 14 43.13 -48.20 5.77
C PRO A 14 43.65 -46.86 5.15
N GLU A 15 44.23 -45.85 5.81
CA GLU A 15 45.14 -45.66 6.98
C GLU A 15 46.62 -45.41 6.57
N GLU A 16 47.35 -44.58 7.37
CA GLU A 16 48.70 -43.99 7.18
C GLU A 16 48.86 -42.93 6.05
N GLY A 17 49.72 -41.89 6.15
CA GLY A 17 50.58 -41.45 7.26
C GLY A 17 51.50 -40.25 6.88
N ALA A 18 52.06 -39.53 7.89
CA ALA A 18 53.18 -38.56 7.82
C ALA A 18 53.04 -37.16 7.10
N VAL A 19 52.75 -36.13 7.92
CA VAL A 19 53.39 -34.77 8.06
C VAL A 19 54.17 -34.13 6.87
N PHE A 20 53.75 -32.91 6.46
CA PHE A 20 54.65 -31.79 6.09
C PHE A 20 53.94 -30.42 6.20
N ASP A 21 54.63 -29.36 6.66
CA ASP A 21 54.11 -27.99 6.90
C ASP A 21 55.29 -26.99 7.15
N PRO A 22 55.18 -25.68 6.90
CA PRO A 22 54.61 -24.94 5.77
C PRO A 22 55.74 -24.22 4.96
N PRO A 23 55.50 -23.16 4.14
CA PRO A 23 55.27 -21.80 4.69
C PRO A 23 54.18 -21.00 3.97
N ALA A 24 53.65 -19.97 4.64
CA ALA A 24 52.66 -19.06 4.08
C ALA A 24 53.28 -18.07 3.06
N LEU A 25 52.52 -17.73 2.01
CA LEU A 25 52.76 -16.54 1.20
C LEU A 25 51.44 -15.82 0.90
N PHE A 26 51.52 -14.50 1.06
CA PHE A 26 50.47 -13.53 1.28
C PHE A 26 49.68 -13.14 0.02
N ASP A 27 48.37 -12.96 0.20
CA ASP A 27 47.43 -12.06 -0.50
C ASP A 27 47.65 -11.71 -1.99
N SER A 28 46.65 -12.07 -2.81
CA SER A 28 46.21 -11.23 -3.92
C SER A 28 44.75 -11.54 -4.28
N PHE A 29 43.81 -10.90 -3.59
CA PHE A 29 42.41 -10.84 -4.01
C PHE A 29 42.27 -9.78 -5.12
N GLU A 30 42.19 -10.23 -6.39
CA GLU A 30 41.91 -9.34 -7.53
C GLU A 30 40.54 -9.65 -8.15
N GLU A 31 39.61 -8.77 -7.79
CA GLU A 31 38.38 -8.34 -8.48
C GLU A 31 38.02 -8.98 -9.84
N VAL A 32 36.81 -9.55 -9.93
CA VAL A 32 36.05 -9.62 -11.18
C VAL A 32 34.61 -9.19 -10.94
N GLU A 33 34.08 -8.34 -11.83
CA GLU A 33 32.93 -7.49 -11.53
C GLU A 33 31.58 -8.23 -11.45
N LEU A 34 30.78 -7.90 -10.41
CA LEU A 34 29.42 -8.40 -10.26
C LEU A 34 28.43 -7.53 -11.04
N HIS A 35 27.74 -8.11 -12.03
CA HIS A 35 26.60 -7.42 -12.67
C HIS A 35 25.36 -8.29 -12.94
N PRO A 36 24.56 -8.64 -11.89
CA PRO A 36 23.21 -9.17 -12.06
C PRO A 36 22.19 -8.02 -12.22
N LEU A 37 21.64 -7.87 -13.43
CA LEU A 37 20.46 -7.03 -13.67
C LEU A 37 19.18 -7.68 -13.14
N ASP A 38 18.07 -6.93 -13.26
CA ASP A 38 16.70 -7.41 -13.04
C ASP A 38 16.38 -7.99 -11.65
N ARG A 39 16.64 -7.16 -10.64
CA ARG A 39 15.97 -7.22 -9.33
C ARG A 39 14.44 -7.08 -9.50
N GLN A 40 13.75 -8.17 -9.81
CA GLN A 40 12.29 -8.25 -9.91
C GLN A 40 11.64 -7.69 -8.64
N ARG A 41 11.04 -6.49 -8.77
CA ARG A 41 10.33 -5.82 -7.68
C ARG A 41 8.96 -6.45 -7.47
N THR A 42 8.94 -7.69 -6.99
CA THR A 42 7.73 -8.24 -6.36
C THR A 42 7.31 -7.28 -5.24
N ILE A 43 6.13 -6.65 -5.37
CA ILE A 43 5.63 -5.68 -4.41
C ILE A 43 5.13 -6.43 -3.17
N LYS A 44 6.08 -6.91 -2.37
CA LYS A 44 5.84 -7.42 -1.03
C LYS A 44 5.30 -6.24 -0.23
N ILE A 45 4.01 -6.30 0.13
CA ILE A 45 3.32 -5.29 0.96
C ILE A 45 3.85 -5.41 2.39
N SER A 46 5.11 -5.00 2.60
CA SER A 46 5.79 -5.10 3.88
C SER A 46 5.10 -4.17 4.87
N SER A 47 4.66 -4.72 6.01
CA SER A 47 3.88 -4.01 7.02
C SER A 47 4.75 -3.04 7.85
N LYS A 48 5.45 -2.13 7.17
CA LYS A 48 6.30 -1.11 7.80
C LYS A 48 5.41 0.03 8.29
N ARG A 49 4.97 -0.09 9.55
CA ARG A 49 4.16 0.91 10.27
C ARG A 49 4.99 2.17 10.56
N SER A 50 5.31 2.96 9.54
CA SER A 50 5.79 4.34 9.72
C SER A 50 4.64 5.19 10.28
N ARG A 51 4.42 5.12 11.60
CA ARG A 51 3.53 6.03 12.34
C ARG A 51 4.21 7.38 12.55
N ASP A 52 4.79 7.93 11.49
CA ASP A 52 5.49 9.20 11.58
C ASP A 52 4.49 10.35 11.50
N GLY A 53 4.18 10.89 12.68
CA GLY A 53 4.36 12.31 12.97
C GLY A 53 3.42 13.33 12.31
N GLU A 54 3.09 13.22 11.02
CA GLU A 54 2.37 14.27 10.31
C GLU A 54 0.97 14.45 10.92
N ASN A 55 0.74 15.65 11.47
CA ASN A 55 -0.38 15.94 12.35
C ASN A 55 -1.70 15.84 11.58
N THR A 56 -2.34 14.68 11.62
CA THR A 56 -3.49 14.35 10.78
C THR A 56 -4.72 15.22 11.02
N ARG A 57 -4.78 15.92 12.16
CA ARG A 57 -5.79 16.93 12.53
C ARG A 57 -5.62 18.25 11.77
N VAL A 58 -4.49 18.49 11.10
CA VAL A 58 -4.24 19.69 10.28
C VAL A 58 -5.24 19.80 9.12
N ARG A 59 -5.68 21.02 8.80
CA ARG A 59 -6.52 21.29 7.64
C ARG A 59 -5.73 21.02 6.35
N MET A 60 -6.24 20.13 5.49
CA MET A 60 -5.63 19.86 4.19
C MET A 60 -5.67 21.10 3.31
N LYS A 61 -4.55 21.35 2.60
CA LYS A 61 -4.36 22.47 1.66
C LYS A 61 -4.38 22.05 0.19
N ASN A 62 -4.64 20.78 -0.11
CA ASN A 62 -4.73 20.31 -1.49
C ASN A 62 -5.61 19.05 -1.63
N VAL A 63 -5.96 18.76 -2.88
CA VAL A 63 -6.75 17.61 -3.32
C VAL A 63 -6.07 16.27 -2.98
N VAL A 64 -4.75 16.18 -3.15
CA VAL A 64 -3.98 14.95 -2.89
C VAL A 64 -4.08 14.54 -1.41
N GLY A 65 -3.93 15.49 -0.47
CA GLY A 65 -4.07 15.25 0.96
C GLY A 65 -5.49 14.88 1.39
N VAL A 66 -6.52 15.37 0.68
CA VAL A 66 -7.91 14.92 0.86
C VAL A 66 -8.05 13.45 0.48
N ILE A 67 -7.54 13.05 -0.70
CA ILE A 67 -7.61 11.66 -1.19
C ILE A 67 -6.81 10.73 -0.28
N ALA A 68 -5.56 11.09 0.05
CA ALA A 68 -4.70 10.32 0.94
C ALA A 68 -5.34 10.10 2.32
N ARG A 69 -5.96 11.14 2.91
CA ARG A 69 -6.69 10.98 4.17
C ARG A 69 -7.93 10.08 4.03
N TYR A 70 -8.69 10.20 2.95
CA TYR A 70 -9.84 9.31 2.70
C TYR A 70 -9.39 7.85 2.59
N MET A 71 -8.27 7.59 1.90
CA MET A 71 -7.66 6.27 1.78
C MET A 71 -7.16 5.73 3.13
N ALA A 72 -6.52 6.56 3.97
CA ALA A 72 -6.12 6.18 5.32
C ALA A 72 -7.34 5.84 6.20
N ALA A 73 -8.40 6.66 6.14
CA ALA A 73 -9.66 6.41 6.85
C ALA A 73 -10.37 5.13 6.36
N LEU A 74 -10.32 4.83 5.06
CA LEU A 74 -10.81 3.58 4.49
C LEU A 74 -9.98 2.36 4.93
N GLN A 75 -8.64 2.48 4.92
CA GLN A 75 -7.74 1.42 5.35
C GLN A 75 -7.97 1.07 6.82
N GLU A 76 -8.14 2.08 7.68
CA GLU A 76 -8.38 1.86 9.10
C GLU A 76 -9.82 1.42 9.40
N PHE A 77 -10.80 1.83 8.58
CA PHE A 77 -12.17 1.29 8.63
C PHE A 77 -12.21 -0.21 8.31
N ARG A 78 -11.45 -0.67 7.32
CA ARG A 78 -11.27 -2.10 7.01
C ARG A 78 -10.54 -2.89 8.12
N ARG A 79 -10.10 -2.23 9.20
CA ARG A 79 -9.46 -2.81 10.39
C ARG A 79 -10.21 -2.53 11.70
N SER A 80 -11.38 -1.90 11.63
CA SER A 80 -12.10 -1.34 12.79
C SER A 80 -13.57 -1.75 12.80
N VAL A 81 -14.13 -1.93 13.99
CA VAL A 81 -15.55 -2.31 14.18
C VAL A 81 -16.51 -1.16 13.82
N SER A 82 -16.05 0.10 13.74
CA SER A 82 -16.89 1.23 13.37
C SER A 82 -16.13 2.36 12.67
N MET A 83 -16.88 3.18 11.91
CA MET A 83 -16.38 4.43 11.31
C MET A 83 -15.78 5.38 12.35
N LYS A 84 -16.39 5.49 13.55
CA LYS A 84 -15.88 6.39 14.60
C LYS A 84 -14.45 5.99 14.99
N VAL A 85 -14.23 4.72 15.33
CA VAL A 85 -12.90 4.21 15.73
C VAL A 85 -11.87 4.41 14.62
N ALA A 86 -12.26 4.23 13.35
CA ALA A 86 -11.38 4.47 12.21
C ALA A 86 -10.99 5.94 12.06
N PHE A 87 -11.96 6.86 12.16
CA PHE A 87 -11.73 8.29 12.03
C PHE A 87 -10.96 8.86 13.25
N ASP A 88 -11.24 8.37 14.46
CA ASP A 88 -10.51 8.70 15.68
C ASP A 88 -9.03 8.27 15.58
N ARG A 89 -8.75 7.04 15.09
CA ARG A 89 -7.39 6.52 14.86
C ARG A 89 -6.63 7.29 13.78
N VAL A 90 -7.32 7.76 12.74
CA VAL A 90 -6.76 8.64 11.70
C VAL A 90 -6.75 10.11 12.12
N GLY A 91 -7.34 10.48 13.26
CA GLY A 91 -7.35 11.84 13.79
C GLY A 91 -8.16 12.85 12.99
N VAL A 92 -9.30 12.45 12.40
CA VAL A 92 -10.17 13.30 11.58
C VAL A 92 -11.62 13.27 12.05
N ASP A 93 -12.34 14.40 11.94
CA ASP A 93 -13.79 14.43 12.17
C ASP A 93 -14.60 13.81 11.01
N ARG A 94 -15.73 13.19 11.34
CA ARG A 94 -16.69 12.62 10.38
C ARG A 94 -17.24 13.65 9.40
N ASN A 95 -17.49 14.91 9.81
CA ASN A 95 -17.95 15.94 8.88
C ASN A 95 -16.81 16.43 7.98
N THR A 96 -15.56 16.45 8.44
CA THR A 96 -14.41 16.73 7.58
C THR A 96 -14.31 15.72 6.43
N ILE A 97 -14.39 14.41 6.72
CA ILE A 97 -14.45 13.39 5.67
C ILE A 97 -15.71 13.55 4.81
N SER A 98 -16.90 13.71 5.42
CA SER A 98 -18.17 13.83 4.69
C SER A 98 -18.21 15.01 3.71
N ARG A 99 -17.66 16.18 4.06
CA ARG A 99 -17.66 17.38 3.20
C ARG A 99 -16.65 17.33 2.05
N THR A 100 -15.63 16.45 2.11
CA THR A 100 -14.64 16.31 1.02
C THR A 100 -14.67 14.94 0.34
N ALA A 101 -15.50 14.02 0.83
CA ALA A 101 -15.62 12.65 0.31
C ALA A 101 -15.91 12.59 -1.19
N ALA A 102 -16.69 13.53 -1.75
CA ALA A 102 -17.00 13.55 -3.19
C ALA A 102 -15.76 13.67 -4.09
N ILE A 103 -14.66 14.27 -3.61
CA ILE A 103 -13.37 14.36 -4.34
C ILE A 103 -12.76 12.96 -4.48
N ALA A 104 -12.61 12.25 -3.36
CA ALA A 104 -12.05 10.90 -3.34
C ALA A 104 -12.99 9.87 -3.99
N GLU A 105 -14.30 10.03 -3.82
CA GLU A 105 -15.32 9.18 -4.44
C GLU A 105 -15.29 9.30 -5.97
N LEU A 106 -15.16 10.51 -6.53
CA LEU A 106 -15.00 10.69 -7.98
C LEU A 106 -13.64 10.19 -8.47
N SER A 107 -12.55 10.56 -7.80
CA SER A 107 -11.18 10.16 -8.16
C SER A 107 -10.97 8.63 -8.18
N LEU A 108 -11.60 7.90 -7.25
CA LEU A 108 -11.49 6.44 -7.15
C LEU A 108 -12.53 5.68 -8.02
N ALA A 109 -13.71 6.26 -8.26
CA ALA A 109 -14.75 5.59 -9.06
C ALA A 109 -14.69 5.92 -10.55
N ALA A 110 -14.25 7.12 -10.93
CA ALA A 110 -14.18 7.59 -12.32
C ALA A 110 -13.02 8.59 -12.50
N PRO A 111 -11.75 8.12 -12.41
CA PRO A 111 -10.57 8.97 -12.61
C PRO A 111 -10.59 9.68 -13.98
N GLU A 112 -11.21 9.09 -14.99
CA GLU A 112 -11.43 9.70 -16.31
C GLU A 112 -12.25 11.00 -16.24
N VAL A 113 -13.34 11.02 -15.48
CA VAL A 113 -14.15 12.23 -15.25
C VAL A 113 -13.44 13.18 -14.28
N PHE A 114 -12.72 12.64 -13.29
CA PHE A 114 -11.95 13.43 -12.34
C PHE A 114 -10.86 14.28 -13.02
N HIS A 115 -10.11 13.71 -13.97
CA HIS A 115 -9.09 14.43 -14.73
C HIS A 115 -9.65 15.30 -15.87
N ALA A 116 -10.89 15.07 -16.30
CA ALA A 116 -11.59 15.93 -17.26
C ALA A 116 -12.16 17.21 -16.63
N LEU A 117 -12.27 17.28 -15.30
CA LEU A 117 -12.62 18.52 -14.61
C LEU A 117 -11.43 19.49 -14.60
N PRO A 118 -11.68 20.82 -14.67
CA PRO A 118 -10.66 21.81 -14.34
C PRO A 118 -10.03 21.49 -12.99
N PRO A 119 -8.70 21.63 -12.84
CA PRO A 119 -8.02 21.36 -11.58
C PRO A 119 -8.53 22.27 -10.45
N TRP A 120 -8.06 22.01 -9.24
CA TRP A 120 -8.36 22.86 -8.08
C TRP A 120 -7.24 23.90 -7.87
N ASP A 121 -7.58 25.18 -7.91
CA ASP A 121 -6.73 26.28 -7.43
C ASP A 121 -7.23 26.76 -6.05
N GLU A 122 -6.30 26.96 -5.11
CA GLU A 122 -6.55 27.52 -3.78
C GLU A 122 -7.03 28.98 -3.82
N LYS A 123 -6.71 29.70 -4.91
CA LYS A 123 -7.11 31.10 -5.12
C LYS A 123 -8.55 31.26 -5.60
N GLU A 124 -9.04 30.31 -6.41
CA GLU A 124 -10.38 30.38 -7.00
C GLU A 124 -11.45 29.81 -6.06
N GLU A 125 -11.19 28.66 -5.43
CA GLU A 125 -12.20 28.01 -4.60
C GLU A 125 -11.64 27.22 -3.41
N THR A 126 -12.48 26.97 -2.41
CA THR A 126 -12.11 26.06 -1.32
C THR A 126 -12.29 24.60 -1.74
N LEU A 127 -11.52 23.69 -1.15
CA LEU A 127 -11.71 22.23 -1.29
C LEU A 127 -13.14 21.74 -1.00
N ALA A 128 -13.97 22.53 -0.28
CA ALA A 128 -15.36 22.19 -0.04
C ALA A 128 -16.28 22.57 -1.23
N HIS A 129 -15.99 23.66 -1.94
CA HIS A 129 -16.67 23.98 -3.20
C HIS A 129 -16.23 23.00 -4.31
N TYR A 130 -14.94 22.64 -4.34
CA TYR A 130 -14.44 21.64 -5.28
C TYR A 130 -15.10 20.27 -5.07
N ALA A 131 -15.42 19.89 -3.83
CA ALA A 131 -16.20 18.69 -3.53
C ALA A 131 -17.65 18.76 -4.02
N VAL A 132 -18.28 19.94 -4.02
CA VAL A 132 -19.60 20.15 -4.63
C VAL A 132 -19.51 20.05 -6.17
N ARG A 133 -18.49 20.67 -6.77
CA ARG A 133 -18.17 20.58 -8.22
C ARG A 133 -17.95 19.12 -8.64
N CYS A 134 -17.20 18.34 -7.86
CA CYS A 134 -17.04 16.90 -8.06
C CYS A 134 -18.37 16.14 -7.99
N ARG A 135 -19.28 16.45 -7.04
CA ARG A 135 -20.60 15.78 -6.97
C ARG A 135 -21.50 16.13 -8.16
N GLN A 136 -21.46 17.38 -8.62
CA GLN A 136 -22.22 17.83 -9.79
C GLN A 136 -21.76 17.12 -11.07
N ALA A 137 -20.46 16.83 -11.19
CA ALA A 137 -19.87 16.07 -12.29
C ALA A 137 -20.19 14.57 -12.28
N MET A 138 -20.65 13.99 -11.16
CA MET A 138 -21.07 12.59 -11.11
C MET A 138 -22.40 12.41 -11.86
N ASP A 139 -22.40 11.66 -12.95
CA ASP A 139 -23.63 11.20 -13.60
C ASP A 139 -24.31 10.09 -12.76
N ASN A 140 -25.40 9.50 -13.29
CA ASN A 140 -26.11 8.44 -12.60
C ASN A 140 -25.37 7.08 -12.61
N SER A 141 -24.54 6.79 -13.62
CA SER A 141 -23.72 5.58 -13.65
C SER A 141 -22.58 5.62 -12.62
N ILE A 142 -21.88 6.76 -12.47
CA ILE A 142 -20.87 6.98 -11.44
C ILE A 142 -21.49 6.92 -10.04
N LYS A 143 -22.67 7.53 -9.83
CA LYS A 143 -23.41 7.40 -8.56
C LYS A 143 -23.76 5.94 -8.23
N ALA A 144 -24.16 5.13 -9.22
CA ALA A 144 -24.41 3.70 -9.04
C ALA A 144 -23.12 2.91 -8.76
N LYS A 145 -22.02 3.22 -9.46
CA LYS A 145 -20.69 2.62 -9.24
C LYS A 145 -20.18 2.90 -7.83
N ILE A 146 -20.24 4.16 -7.38
CA ILE A 146 -19.92 4.58 -6.00
C ILE A 146 -20.77 3.82 -4.98
N LYS A 147 -22.08 3.66 -5.21
CA LYS A 147 -22.96 2.88 -4.33
C LYS A 147 -22.52 1.41 -4.23
N SER A 148 -22.12 0.78 -5.35
CA SER A 148 -21.58 -0.58 -5.37
C SER A 148 -20.24 -0.67 -4.61
N MET A 149 -19.29 0.23 -4.89
CA MET A 149 -17.99 0.27 -4.22
C MET A 149 -18.12 0.47 -2.70
N LYS A 150 -19.08 1.29 -2.24
CA LYS A 150 -19.39 1.45 -0.81
C LYS A 150 -19.94 0.15 -0.19
N ALA A 151 -20.80 -0.59 -0.89
CA ALA A 151 -21.31 -1.88 -0.43
C ALA A 151 -20.21 -2.96 -0.35
N LYS A 152 -19.19 -2.90 -1.22
CA LYS A 152 -18.04 -3.81 -1.22
C LYS A 152 -16.92 -3.46 -0.22
N GLY A 153 -16.98 -2.29 0.43
CA GLY A 153 -15.85 -1.79 1.24
C GLY A 153 -14.65 -1.30 0.43
N GLU A 154 -14.86 -0.98 -0.85
CA GLU A 154 -13.91 -0.29 -1.73
C GLU A 154 -13.96 1.25 -1.52
N LEU A 155 -15.03 1.77 -0.92
CA LEU A 155 -15.21 3.15 -0.48
C LEU A 155 -15.82 3.21 0.93
N LEU A 156 -15.69 4.35 1.62
CA LEU A 156 -16.27 4.53 2.95
C LEU A 156 -17.81 4.59 2.88
N PRO A 157 -18.54 3.91 3.79
CA PRO A 157 -20.01 3.95 3.87
C PRO A 157 -20.50 5.25 4.53
N ILE A 158 -20.07 6.39 3.98
CA ILE A 158 -20.42 7.74 4.41
C ILE A 158 -21.23 8.44 3.32
N VAL A 159 -22.14 9.32 3.72
CA VAL A 159 -22.82 10.24 2.79
C VAL A 159 -21.90 11.45 2.58
N SER A 160 -21.60 11.79 1.34
CA SER A 160 -20.93 13.04 1.01
C SER A 160 -21.92 14.20 1.18
N LYS A 161 -21.56 15.20 2.00
CA LYS A 161 -22.39 16.38 2.35
C LYS A 161 -22.23 17.48 1.32
#